data_AF-A0A9E4V141-F1
#
_entry.id   AF-A0A9E4V141-F1
#
_cell.length_a   1.000
_cell.length_b   1.000
_cell.length_c   1.000
_cell.angle_alpha   90.00
_cell.angle_beta   90.00
_cell.angle_gamma   90.00
#
_symmetry.space_group_name_H-M   'P 1'
#
loop_
_entity.id
_entity.type
_entity.pdbx_description
1 polymer ?
#
loop_
_entity_poly.entity_id
_entity_poly.type
_entity_poly.pdbx_seq_one_letter_code
_entity_poly.pdbx_strand_id
1 'polypeptide(L)'
;EQPWRGYGAGAMKLLSGYADGAEWRTEAPALFAGGSYGNGGAMRAAPIGAYFWGDPERAAAEAEKSAAVTHAHPEGKAGAMAVAAAAALAPMKPALRGKEYLEPLLTYVPKGLTRAGIEEAMRIGPEEHARAASVLGTGAQIAAFDTVPFCLWVVAHHGFDYEQCMWTTVAGLGDRDTTCAIVGGIVALIAEIPEIWLDRCEPLPGFRPPNAPPDA
;
A
#
# COMPACT_ATOMS: atom_id res chain seq x y z
N GLU A 1 -19.79 12.10 0.36
CA GLU A 1 -20.58 11.93 -0.88
C GLU A 1 -20.78 10.47 -1.29
N GLN A 2 -19.89 9.51 -1.01
CA GLN A 2 -20.07 8.10 -1.40
C GLN A 2 -19.73 7.07 -0.28
N PRO A 3 -20.53 6.98 0.81
CA PRO A 3 -20.23 6.11 1.96
C PRO A 3 -20.25 4.60 1.66
N TRP A 4 -20.82 4.16 0.53
CA TRP A 4 -20.98 2.74 0.17
C TRP A 4 -19.78 2.10 -0.54
N ARG A 5 -18.65 2.81 -0.67
CA ARG A 5 -17.43 2.35 -1.38
C ARG A 5 -16.60 1.28 -0.64
N GLY A 6 -17.19 0.54 0.29
CA GLY A 6 -16.51 -0.57 0.98
C GLY A 6 -15.56 -0.14 2.11
N TYR A 7 -15.72 1.06 2.68
CA TYR A 7 -14.91 1.49 3.82
C TYR A 7 -15.08 0.56 5.03
N GLY A 8 -13.99 0.24 5.72
CA GLY A 8 -14.05 -0.46 7.00
C GLY A 8 -14.81 0.34 8.07
N ALA A 9 -15.48 -0.36 9.00
CA ALA A 9 -16.35 0.26 10.01
C ALA A 9 -15.65 1.36 10.83
N GLY A 10 -14.37 1.15 11.19
CA GLY A 10 -13.56 2.15 11.89
C GLY A 10 -13.35 3.42 11.07
N ALA A 11 -13.05 3.28 9.77
CA ALA A 11 -12.89 4.41 8.86
C ALA A 11 -14.21 5.18 8.67
N MET A 12 -15.34 4.48 8.51
CA MET A 12 -16.65 5.13 8.42
C MET A 12 -16.98 5.95 9.66
N LYS A 13 -16.69 5.41 10.86
CA LYS A 13 -16.90 6.14 12.12
C LYS A 13 -16.06 7.41 12.18
N LEU A 14 -14.75 7.31 11.88
CA LEU A 14 -13.85 8.47 11.91
C LEU A 14 -14.26 9.53 10.89
N LEU A 15 -14.50 9.14 9.63
CA LEU A 15 -14.85 10.10 8.58
C LEU A 15 -16.19 10.80 8.84
N SER A 16 -17.17 10.09 9.40
CA SER A 16 -18.44 10.70 9.82
C SER A 16 -18.21 11.70 10.96
N GLY A 17 -17.43 11.32 11.98
CA GLY A 17 -17.09 12.24 13.06
C GLY A 17 -16.33 13.49 12.58
N TYR A 18 -15.43 13.35 11.60
CA TYR A 18 -14.71 14.50 11.02
C TYR A 18 -15.62 15.44 10.25
N ALA A 19 -16.61 14.90 9.53
CA ALA A 19 -17.62 15.72 8.88
C ALA A 19 -18.45 16.53 9.90
N ASP A 20 -18.61 16.00 11.12
CA ASP A 20 -19.28 16.67 12.23
C ASP A 20 -18.32 17.56 13.07
N GLY A 21 -17.07 17.73 12.65
CA GLY A 21 -16.09 18.63 13.26
C GLY A 21 -15.19 18.00 14.34
N ALA A 22 -15.19 16.66 14.48
CA ALA A 22 -14.28 15.99 15.40
C ALA A 22 -12.81 16.10 14.95
N GLU A 23 -11.88 16.23 15.92
CA GLU A 23 -10.46 16.40 15.65
C GLU A 23 -9.76 15.05 15.45
N TRP A 24 -9.18 14.83 14.27
CA TRP A 24 -8.55 13.55 13.94
C TRP A 24 -7.38 13.18 14.87
N ARG A 25 -6.65 14.16 15.39
CA ARG A 25 -5.54 13.94 16.34
C ARG A 25 -6.00 13.33 17.66
N THR A 26 -7.27 13.46 18.00
CA THR A 26 -7.87 12.88 19.19
C THR A 26 -8.62 11.59 18.86
N GLU A 27 -9.45 11.62 17.80
CA GLU A 27 -10.32 10.49 17.47
C GLU A 27 -9.58 9.29 16.87
N ALA A 28 -8.60 9.53 15.98
CA ALA A 28 -7.89 8.42 15.33
C ALA A 28 -7.09 7.58 16.32
N PRO A 29 -6.36 8.15 17.31
CA PRO A 29 -5.73 7.36 18.37
C PRO A 29 -6.73 6.73 19.35
N ALA A 30 -7.87 7.37 19.60
CA ALA A 30 -8.89 6.83 20.53
C ALA A 30 -9.60 5.60 19.96
N LEU A 31 -9.71 5.48 18.63
CA LEU A 31 -10.29 4.32 17.97
C LEU A 31 -9.55 3.04 18.38
N PHE A 32 -10.28 2.02 18.85
CA PHE A 32 -9.71 0.74 19.30
C PHE A 32 -8.62 0.84 20.40
N ALA A 33 -8.62 1.91 21.20
CA ALA A 33 -7.67 2.13 22.29
C ALA A 33 -6.19 2.13 21.85
N GLY A 34 -5.89 2.83 20.76
CA GLY A 34 -4.52 2.93 20.21
C GLY A 34 -4.46 3.21 18.71
N GLY A 35 -5.61 3.33 18.05
CA GLY A 35 -5.77 3.53 16.62
C GLY A 35 -5.97 2.22 15.85
N SER A 36 -6.38 2.36 14.59
CA SER A 36 -6.47 1.24 13.66
C SER A 36 -5.07 0.81 13.18
N TYR A 37 -4.75 -0.48 13.30
CA TYR A 37 -3.60 -1.12 12.65
C TYR A 37 -3.89 -1.58 11.21
N GLY A 38 -5.05 -1.20 10.68
CA GLY A 38 -5.53 -1.67 9.39
C GLY A 38 -4.62 -1.31 8.21
N ASN A 39 -4.76 -2.04 7.11
CA ASN A 39 -4.00 -1.82 5.87
C ASN A 39 -4.48 -0.60 5.05
N GLY A 40 -5.58 0.05 5.45
CA GLY A 40 -6.18 1.17 4.72
C GLY A 40 -5.27 2.42 4.61
N GLY A 41 -4.31 2.58 5.52
CA GLY A 41 -3.24 3.58 5.37
C GLY A 41 -2.29 3.24 4.23
N ALA A 42 -1.92 1.97 4.10
CA ALA A 42 -0.99 1.46 3.10
C ALA A 42 -1.59 1.45 1.69
N MET A 43 -2.87 1.07 1.54
CA MET A 43 -3.55 0.96 0.25
C MET A 43 -3.62 2.27 -0.55
N ARG A 44 -3.37 3.42 0.10
CA ARG A 44 -3.39 4.76 -0.49
C ARG A 44 -2.04 5.48 -0.45
N ALA A 45 -0.96 4.78 -0.09
CA ALA A 45 0.33 5.41 0.18
C ALA A 45 1.25 5.50 -1.05
N ALA A 46 1.03 4.69 -2.10
CA ALA A 46 1.88 4.70 -3.29
C ALA A 46 1.97 6.08 -3.99
N PRO A 47 0.89 6.88 -4.12
CA PRO A 47 0.99 8.24 -4.68
C PRO A 47 1.93 9.17 -3.90
N ILE A 48 2.07 8.99 -2.59
CA ILE A 48 3.01 9.78 -1.76
C ILE A 48 4.45 9.43 -2.18
N GLY A 49 4.73 8.14 -2.38
CA GLY A 49 6.03 7.69 -2.87
C GLY A 49 6.32 8.16 -4.29
N ALA A 50 5.32 8.16 -5.18
CA ALA A 50 5.45 8.72 -6.52
C ALA A 50 5.78 10.23 -6.50
N TYR A 51 5.13 10.99 -5.62
CA TYR A 51 5.37 12.44 -5.48
C TYR A 51 6.76 12.75 -4.92
N PHE A 52 7.21 12.00 -3.90
CA PHE A 52 8.55 12.10 -3.31
C PHE A 52 9.55 11.10 -3.91
N TRP A 53 9.36 10.78 -5.18
CA TRP A 53 10.30 10.02 -5.99
C TRP A 53 11.73 10.55 -5.80
N GLY A 54 12.70 9.67 -5.56
CA GLY A 54 14.07 10.08 -5.27
C GLY A 54 14.41 10.24 -3.77
N ASP A 55 13.39 10.31 -2.91
CA ASP A 55 13.54 10.53 -1.46
C ASP A 55 12.61 9.60 -0.64
N PRO A 56 12.99 8.31 -0.48
CA PRO A 56 12.19 7.35 0.27
C PRO A 56 12.02 7.70 1.76
N GLU A 57 12.96 8.45 2.35
CA GLU A 57 12.86 8.93 3.73
C GLU A 57 11.72 9.95 3.86
N ARG A 58 11.68 10.94 2.97
CA ARG A 58 10.59 11.92 2.93
C ARG A 58 9.26 11.26 2.61
N ALA A 59 9.24 10.33 1.65
CA ALA A 59 8.04 9.57 1.30
C ALA A 59 7.45 8.84 2.52
N ALA A 60 8.30 8.14 3.28
CA ALA A 60 7.89 7.45 4.50
C ALA A 60 7.37 8.42 5.57
N ALA A 61 8.08 9.53 5.81
CA ALA A 61 7.69 10.53 6.81
C ALA A 61 6.33 11.19 6.49
N GLU A 62 6.05 11.47 5.22
CA GLU A 62 4.76 12.03 4.80
C GLU A 62 3.64 10.98 4.78
N ALA A 63 3.97 9.73 4.46
CA ALA A 63 3.02 8.62 4.57
C ALA A 63 2.63 8.32 6.01
N GLU A 64 3.55 8.45 6.97
CA GLU A 64 3.23 8.35 8.40
C GLU A 64 2.16 9.39 8.79
N LYS A 65 2.36 10.66 8.41
CA LYS A 65 1.42 11.75 8.70
C LYS A 65 0.07 11.54 8.03
N SER A 66 0.08 11.10 6.77
CA SER A 66 -1.14 10.79 6.01
C SER A 66 -1.92 9.62 6.62
N ALA A 67 -1.21 8.59 7.09
CA ALA A 67 -1.83 7.45 7.76
C ALA A 67 -2.45 7.85 9.10
N ALA A 68 -1.78 8.70 9.89
CA ALA A 68 -2.21 9.09 11.24
C ALA A 68 -3.62 9.68 11.32
N VAL A 69 -4.15 10.22 10.22
CA VAL A 69 -5.52 10.75 10.12
C VAL A 69 -6.59 9.67 10.31
N THR A 70 -6.31 8.40 9.98
CA THR A 70 -7.29 7.29 10.11
C THR A 70 -6.73 6.02 10.75
N HIS A 71 -5.41 5.88 10.77
CA HIS A 71 -4.65 4.72 11.19
C HIS A 71 -3.53 5.19 12.12
N ALA A 72 -3.90 5.63 13.32
CA ALA A 72 -2.94 6.18 14.28
C ALA A 72 -2.05 5.11 14.94
N HIS A 73 -2.42 3.83 14.85
CA HIS A 73 -1.65 2.74 15.44
C HIS A 73 -0.27 2.62 14.77
N PRO A 74 0.81 2.36 15.53
CA PRO A 74 2.16 2.22 14.97
C PRO A 74 2.25 1.28 13.77
N GLU A 75 1.62 0.10 13.83
CA GLU A 75 1.60 -0.85 12.69
C GLU A 75 0.85 -0.32 11.45
N GLY A 76 -0.28 0.37 11.63
CA GLY A 76 -1.02 0.95 10.50
C GLY A 76 -0.20 2.03 9.78
N LYS A 77 0.53 2.82 10.55
CA LYS A 77 1.49 3.80 10.02
C LYS A 77 2.70 3.14 9.35
N ALA A 78 3.27 2.11 10.00
CA ALA A 78 4.42 1.38 9.46
C ALA A 78 4.12 0.76 8.07
N GLY A 79 2.91 0.25 7.86
CA GLY A 79 2.46 -0.22 6.55
C GLY A 79 2.46 0.88 5.49
N ALA A 80 1.93 2.06 5.81
CA ALA A 80 1.93 3.20 4.90
C ALA A 80 3.35 3.71 4.58
N MET A 81 4.20 3.79 5.60
CA MET A 81 5.62 4.15 5.45
C MET A 81 6.34 3.19 4.51
N ALA A 82 6.14 1.88 4.68
CA ALA A 82 6.78 0.85 3.87
C ALA A 82 6.35 0.94 2.39
N VAL A 83 5.05 1.11 2.12
CA VAL A 83 4.52 1.24 0.75
C VAL A 83 5.03 2.52 0.08
N ALA A 84 5.01 3.65 0.77
CA ALA A 84 5.49 4.91 0.19
C ALA A 84 7.01 4.89 -0.07
N ALA A 85 7.81 4.33 0.84
CA ALA A 85 9.23 4.15 0.63
C ALA A 85 9.53 3.22 -0.56
N ALA A 86 8.79 2.12 -0.69
CA ALA A 86 8.91 1.20 -1.81
C ALA A 86 8.56 1.87 -3.15
N ALA A 87 7.46 2.63 -3.20
CA ALA A 87 7.07 3.42 -4.36
C ALA A 87 8.11 4.48 -4.75
N ALA A 88 8.68 5.19 -3.77
CA ALA A 88 9.72 6.19 -4.03
C ALA A 88 11.06 5.57 -4.49
N LEU A 89 11.39 4.37 -4.00
CA LEU A 89 12.62 3.65 -4.34
C LEU A 89 12.53 2.94 -5.70
N ALA A 90 11.35 2.42 -6.05
CA ALA A 90 11.14 1.52 -7.19
C ALA A 90 11.76 2.05 -8.49
N PRO A 91 11.43 3.26 -8.98
CA PRO A 91 12.02 3.71 -10.24
C PRO A 91 13.52 4.06 -10.15
N MET A 92 14.11 4.21 -8.95
CA MET A 92 15.50 4.68 -8.74
C MET A 92 16.45 3.53 -8.91
N LYS A 93 15.91 2.33 -8.67
CA LYS A 93 16.59 1.08 -8.56
C LYS A 93 15.79 0.01 -9.32
N PRO A 94 15.47 0.22 -10.61
CA PRO A 94 14.58 -0.65 -11.36
C PRO A 94 15.15 -2.05 -11.59
N ALA A 95 16.43 -2.28 -11.27
CA ALA A 95 17.10 -3.57 -11.32
C ALA A 95 17.12 -4.34 -9.99
N LEU A 96 16.84 -3.70 -8.84
CA LEU A 96 16.89 -4.39 -7.55
C LEU A 96 15.73 -5.38 -7.42
N ARG A 97 16.03 -6.58 -6.90
CA ARG A 97 15.06 -7.67 -6.75
C ARG A 97 15.19 -8.34 -5.40
N GLY A 98 14.14 -9.05 -5.00
CA GLY A 98 14.10 -9.87 -3.78
C GLY A 98 14.67 -9.14 -2.56
N LYS A 99 15.63 -9.79 -1.88
CA LYS A 99 16.29 -9.22 -0.71
C LYS A 99 16.90 -7.84 -0.97
N GLU A 100 17.55 -7.63 -2.11
CA GLU A 100 18.27 -6.38 -2.40
C GLU A 100 17.31 -5.19 -2.54
N TYR A 101 16.06 -5.45 -2.97
CA TYR A 101 15.00 -4.43 -3.00
C TYR A 101 14.39 -4.18 -1.62
N LEU A 102 14.22 -5.23 -0.81
CA LEU A 102 13.53 -5.15 0.49
C LEU A 102 14.41 -4.61 1.62
N GLU A 103 15.68 -4.98 1.67
CA GLU A 103 16.60 -4.63 2.77
C GLU A 103 16.72 -3.11 3.00
N PRO A 104 16.84 -2.25 1.96
CA PRO A 104 16.89 -0.80 2.15
C PRO A 104 15.63 -0.22 2.83
N LEU A 105 14.45 -0.83 2.61
CA LEU A 105 13.18 -0.35 3.17
C LEU A 105 13.17 -0.39 4.70
N LEU A 106 13.94 -1.29 5.31
CA LEU A 106 14.07 -1.41 6.76
C LEU A 106 14.65 -0.15 7.42
N THR A 107 15.27 0.75 6.66
CA THR A 107 15.73 2.06 7.14
C THR A 107 14.54 2.96 7.49
N TYR A 108 13.43 2.83 6.78
CA TYR A 108 12.28 3.72 6.85
C TYR A 108 11.10 3.15 7.62
N VAL A 109 11.12 1.85 7.91
CA VAL A 109 10.03 1.16 8.63
C VAL A 109 10.44 0.94 10.10
N PRO A 110 9.68 1.47 11.07
CA PRO A 110 9.98 1.30 12.49
C PRO A 110 9.89 -0.17 12.91
N LYS A 111 10.56 -0.54 14.01
CA LYS A 111 10.48 -1.90 14.56
C LYS A 111 9.04 -2.24 14.95
N GLY A 112 8.57 -3.40 14.53
CA GLY A 112 7.19 -3.85 14.67
C GLY A 112 6.92 -5.09 13.84
N LEU A 113 5.66 -5.55 13.84
CA LEU A 113 5.23 -6.74 13.11
C LEU A 113 5.37 -6.55 11.60
N THR A 114 5.02 -5.37 11.08
CA THR A 114 5.15 -5.05 9.65
C THR A 114 6.61 -5.17 9.20
N ARG A 115 7.56 -4.61 9.96
CA ARG A 115 9.00 -4.72 9.67
C ARG A 115 9.47 -6.17 9.76
N ALA A 116 9.04 -6.91 10.78
CA ALA A 116 9.39 -8.33 10.93
C ALA A 116 8.89 -9.16 9.75
N GLY A 117 7.69 -8.86 9.23
CA GLY A 117 7.18 -9.48 8.01
C GLY A 117 8.03 -9.16 6.78
N ILE A 118 8.49 -7.91 6.62
CA ILE A 118 9.43 -7.55 5.54
C ILE A 118 10.75 -8.31 5.68
N GLU A 119 11.24 -8.49 6.91
CA GLU A 119 12.43 -9.29 7.19
C GLU A 119 12.25 -10.76 6.83
N GLU A 120 11.06 -11.33 7.06
CA GLU A 120 10.73 -12.69 6.65
C GLU A 120 10.57 -12.80 5.13
N ALA A 121 9.99 -11.80 4.46
CA ALA A 121 9.85 -11.77 3.01
C ALA A 121 11.19 -11.91 2.28
N MET A 122 12.28 -11.40 2.84
CA MET A 122 13.63 -11.55 2.28
C MET A 122 14.12 -13.01 2.23
N ARG A 123 13.47 -13.94 2.94
CA ARG A 123 13.85 -15.36 3.06
C ARG A 123 12.98 -16.29 2.20
N ILE A 124 12.11 -15.73 1.36
CA ILE A 124 11.16 -16.47 0.55
C ILE A 124 11.49 -16.22 -0.93
N GLY A 125 11.84 -17.28 -1.66
CA GLY A 125 12.20 -17.21 -3.07
C GLY A 125 11.00 -16.92 -3.98
N PRO A 126 11.21 -16.43 -5.23
CA PRO A 126 10.15 -16.02 -6.15
C PRO A 126 9.18 -17.16 -6.55
N GLU A 127 9.63 -18.41 -6.49
CA GLU A 127 8.83 -19.60 -6.77
C GLU A 127 7.96 -20.05 -5.58
N GLU A 128 8.16 -19.49 -4.39
CA GLU A 128 7.52 -19.93 -3.14
C GLU A 128 6.21 -19.19 -2.82
N HIS A 129 5.38 -18.91 -3.84
CA HIS A 129 4.15 -18.10 -3.69
C HIS A 129 3.23 -18.57 -2.55
N ALA A 130 2.96 -19.87 -2.45
CA ALA A 130 2.09 -20.42 -1.40
C ALA A 130 2.67 -20.17 0.00
N ARG A 131 4.00 -20.27 0.15
CA ARG A 131 4.69 -19.95 1.40
C ARG A 131 4.60 -18.45 1.69
N ALA A 132 4.89 -17.59 0.70
CA ALA A 132 4.76 -16.14 0.83
C ALA A 132 3.36 -15.74 1.32
N ALA A 133 2.31 -16.23 0.66
CA ALA A 133 0.93 -15.94 1.04
C ALA A 133 0.60 -16.41 2.48
N SER A 134 1.06 -17.62 2.86
CA SER A 134 0.78 -18.18 4.18
C SER A 134 1.54 -17.51 5.33
N VAL A 135 2.79 -17.11 5.11
CA VAL A 135 3.70 -16.62 6.16
C VAL A 135 3.58 -15.09 6.32
N LEU A 136 3.45 -14.37 5.21
CA LEU A 136 3.44 -12.90 5.19
C LEU A 136 2.04 -12.32 5.37
N GLY A 137 1.01 -13.13 5.16
CA GLY A 137 -0.39 -12.74 5.15
C GLY A 137 -0.81 -12.05 3.85
N THR A 138 -2.07 -12.27 3.44
CA THR A 138 -2.66 -11.66 2.24
C THR A 138 -3.83 -10.72 2.56
N GLY A 139 -3.80 -10.16 3.77
CA GLY A 139 -4.76 -9.18 4.28
C GLY A 139 -6.04 -9.79 4.85
N ALA A 140 -6.08 -11.09 5.10
CA ALA A 140 -7.23 -11.76 5.72
C ALA A 140 -7.60 -11.17 7.10
N GLN A 141 -6.64 -10.56 7.80
CA GLN A 141 -6.84 -9.87 9.07
C GLN A 141 -7.14 -8.37 8.91
N ILE A 142 -7.19 -7.86 7.67
CA ILE A 142 -7.34 -6.43 7.32
C ILE A 142 -6.24 -5.58 7.99
N ALA A 143 -5.11 -6.19 8.35
CA ALA A 143 -4.03 -5.57 9.12
C ALA A 143 -2.82 -5.26 8.24
N ALA A 144 -2.14 -4.15 8.51
CA ALA A 144 -0.95 -3.75 7.75
C ALA A 144 0.15 -4.83 7.76
N PHE A 145 0.42 -5.43 8.92
CA PHE A 145 1.44 -6.47 9.08
C PHE A 145 1.09 -7.81 8.42
N ASP A 146 -0.20 -8.05 8.12
CA ASP A 146 -0.72 -9.22 7.42
C ASP A 146 -0.97 -8.93 5.93
N THR A 147 -0.58 -7.77 5.41
CA THR A 147 -0.87 -7.34 4.03
C THR A 147 0.38 -6.86 3.30
N VAL A 148 1.05 -5.89 3.91
CA VAL A 148 2.14 -5.13 3.28
C VAL A 148 3.37 -6.00 2.98
N PRO A 149 3.81 -6.91 3.88
CA PRO A 149 4.95 -7.77 3.58
C PRO A 149 4.77 -8.63 2.33
N PHE A 150 3.59 -9.24 2.14
CA PHE A 150 3.29 -10.00 0.91
C PHE A 150 3.28 -9.11 -0.33
N CYS A 151 2.68 -7.93 -0.25
CA CYS A 151 2.68 -6.98 -1.37
C CYS A 151 4.11 -6.60 -1.79
N LEU A 152 4.97 -6.29 -0.82
CA LEU A 152 6.37 -5.94 -1.08
C LEU A 152 7.17 -7.13 -1.61
N TRP A 153 6.88 -8.35 -1.16
CA TRP A 153 7.45 -9.57 -1.74
C TRP A 153 7.09 -9.69 -3.24
N VAL A 154 5.81 -9.49 -3.60
CA VAL A 154 5.40 -9.51 -5.02
C VAL A 154 6.15 -8.45 -5.83
N VAL A 155 6.21 -7.21 -5.35
CA VAL A 155 6.95 -6.13 -6.03
C VAL A 155 8.43 -6.48 -6.19
N ALA A 156 9.06 -7.00 -5.13
CA ALA A 156 10.49 -7.33 -5.14
C ALA A 156 10.83 -8.42 -6.17
N HIS A 157 9.92 -9.35 -6.45
CA HIS A 157 10.19 -10.48 -7.34
C HIS A 157 9.63 -10.31 -8.74
N HIS A 158 8.58 -9.52 -8.93
CA HIS A 158 7.84 -9.41 -10.20
C HIS A 158 7.66 -7.99 -10.72
N GLY A 159 8.13 -6.95 -10.00
CA GLY A 159 7.81 -5.53 -10.26
C GLY A 159 8.20 -4.94 -11.63
N PHE A 160 8.69 -5.73 -12.57
CA PHE A 160 8.98 -5.34 -13.95
C PHE A 160 7.87 -5.73 -14.93
N ASP A 161 6.89 -6.51 -14.50
CA ASP A 161 5.75 -6.96 -15.31
C ASP A 161 4.46 -6.70 -14.52
N TYR A 162 3.70 -5.70 -14.96
CA TYR A 162 2.48 -5.29 -14.29
C TYR A 162 1.45 -6.44 -14.26
N GLU A 163 1.27 -7.14 -15.37
CA GLU A 163 0.29 -8.23 -15.48
C GLU A 163 0.69 -9.40 -14.56
N GLN A 164 1.95 -9.81 -14.59
CA GLN A 164 2.45 -10.86 -13.72
C GLN A 164 2.30 -10.48 -12.24
N CYS A 165 2.61 -9.24 -11.86
CA CYS A 165 2.40 -8.75 -10.50
C CYS A 165 0.95 -8.91 -10.07
N MET A 166 0.00 -8.42 -10.87
CA MET A 166 -1.43 -8.47 -10.51
C MET A 166 -1.95 -9.90 -10.39
N TRP A 167 -1.60 -10.80 -11.31
CA TRP A 167 -1.99 -12.21 -11.22
C TRP A 167 -1.37 -12.91 -10.01
N THR A 168 -0.09 -12.65 -9.73
CA THR A 168 0.62 -13.17 -8.55
C THR A 168 -0.06 -12.70 -7.26
N THR A 169 -0.44 -11.42 -7.19
CA THR A 169 -1.13 -10.85 -6.03
C THR A 169 -2.52 -11.48 -5.83
N VAL A 170 -3.37 -11.51 -6.87
CA VAL A 170 -4.73 -12.06 -6.79
C VAL A 170 -4.75 -13.54 -6.41
N ALA A 171 -3.75 -14.31 -6.88
CA ALA A 171 -3.59 -15.72 -6.53
C ALA A 171 -3.33 -15.95 -5.04
N GLY A 172 -2.84 -14.94 -4.30
CA GLY A 172 -2.69 -14.99 -2.84
C GLY A 172 -4.01 -15.00 -2.05
N LEU A 173 -5.14 -14.75 -2.72
CA LEU A 173 -6.46 -14.62 -2.11
C LEU A 173 -6.49 -13.51 -1.04
N GLY A 174 -7.32 -13.66 0.01
CA GLY A 174 -7.43 -12.66 1.07
C GLY A 174 -8.08 -11.35 0.62
N ASP A 175 -7.50 -10.23 1.05
CA ASP A 175 -7.92 -8.86 0.78
C ASP A 175 -7.38 -8.41 -0.59
N ARG A 176 -7.97 -8.99 -1.65
CA ARG A 176 -7.45 -8.91 -3.01
C ARG A 176 -7.44 -7.49 -3.56
N ASP A 177 -8.49 -6.72 -3.31
CA ASP A 177 -8.58 -5.33 -3.73
C ASP A 177 -7.49 -4.48 -3.09
N THR A 178 -7.30 -4.60 -1.78
CA THR A 178 -6.27 -3.83 -1.06
C THR A 178 -4.86 -4.24 -1.49
N THR A 179 -4.57 -5.54 -1.54
CA THR A 179 -3.25 -6.04 -1.96
C THR A 179 -2.93 -5.63 -3.40
N CYS A 180 -3.90 -5.74 -4.32
CA CYS A 180 -3.75 -5.28 -5.70
C CYS A 180 -3.58 -3.75 -5.82
N ALA A 181 -4.26 -2.96 -4.99
CA ALA A 181 -4.09 -1.51 -4.96
C ALA A 181 -2.66 -1.11 -4.53
N ILE A 182 -2.10 -1.81 -3.53
CA ILE A 182 -0.73 -1.58 -3.07
C ILE A 182 0.28 -1.98 -4.15
N VAL A 183 0.19 -3.22 -4.66
CA VAL A 183 1.15 -3.74 -5.64
C VAL A 183 1.06 -2.94 -6.94
N GLY A 184 -0.15 -2.79 -7.50
CA GLY A 184 -0.36 -2.01 -8.73
C GLY A 184 0.08 -0.56 -8.58
N GLY A 185 -0.19 0.07 -7.43
CA GLY A 185 0.23 1.44 -7.17
C GLY A 185 1.75 1.65 -7.18
N ILE A 186 2.52 0.67 -6.67
CA ILE A 186 4.00 0.72 -6.73
C ILE A 186 4.50 0.38 -8.15
N VAL A 187 3.99 -0.70 -8.74
CA VAL A 187 4.48 -1.26 -10.00
C VAL A 187 4.13 -0.38 -11.21
N ALA A 188 3.02 0.36 -11.16
CA ALA A 188 2.66 1.36 -12.15
C ALA A 188 3.73 2.45 -12.36
N LEU A 189 4.65 2.63 -11.40
CA LEU A 189 5.73 3.60 -11.50
C LEU A 189 6.94 3.08 -12.30
N ILE A 190 7.00 1.76 -12.57
CA ILE A 190 8.17 1.09 -13.16
C ILE A 190 7.85 0.10 -14.27
N ALA A 191 6.58 -0.19 -14.52
CA ALA A 191 6.14 -1.11 -15.57
C ALA A 191 4.97 -0.50 -16.36
N GLU A 192 4.83 -0.93 -17.62
CA GLU A 192 3.72 -0.55 -18.47
C GLU A 192 2.43 -1.24 -18.03
N ILE A 193 1.32 -0.49 -17.99
CA ILE A 193 0.00 -1.02 -17.67
C ILE A 193 -0.70 -1.41 -18.97
N PRO A 194 -1.26 -2.63 -19.10
CA PRO A 194 -2.02 -3.01 -20.28
C PRO A 194 -3.19 -2.04 -20.55
N GLU A 195 -3.26 -1.46 -21.75
CA GLU A 195 -4.28 -0.47 -22.13
C GLU A 195 -5.70 -1.02 -21.94
N ILE A 196 -5.92 -2.28 -22.34
CA ILE A 196 -7.20 -2.97 -22.15
C ILE A 196 -7.62 -3.08 -20.68
N TRP A 197 -6.69 -3.01 -19.72
CA TRP A 197 -7.05 -3.00 -18.29
C TRP A 197 -7.46 -1.60 -17.83
N LEU A 198 -6.78 -0.55 -18.32
CA LEU A 198 -7.16 0.83 -18.06
C LEU A 198 -8.57 1.14 -18.59
N ASP A 199 -8.90 0.65 -19.78
CA ASP A 199 -10.23 0.80 -20.40
C ASP A 199 -11.36 0.12 -19.61
N ARG A 200 -11.01 -0.80 -18.69
CA ARG A 200 -11.96 -1.53 -17.85
C ARG A 200 -12.06 -0.97 -16.43
N CYS A 201 -11.26 0.05 -16.10
CA CYS A 201 -11.36 0.76 -14.83
C CYS A 201 -12.49 1.79 -14.87
N GLU A 202 -13.16 2.00 -13.73
CA GLU A 202 -14.06 3.14 -13.57
C GLU A 202 -13.28 4.45 -13.78
N PRO A 203 -13.83 5.45 -14.49
CA PRO A 203 -13.21 6.76 -14.61
C PRO A 203 -12.94 7.37 -13.24
N LEU A 204 -11.75 7.96 -13.08
CA LEU A 204 -11.39 8.67 -11.86
C LEU A 204 -12.28 9.93 -11.71
N PRO A 205 -13.00 10.11 -10.58
CA PRO A 205 -13.90 11.24 -10.41
C PRO A 205 -13.17 12.59 -10.53
N GLY A 206 -13.55 13.39 -11.53
CA GLY A 206 -12.95 14.71 -11.76
C GLY A 206 -11.50 14.69 -12.26
N PHE A 207 -10.92 13.52 -12.54
CA PHE A 207 -9.58 13.42 -13.13
C PHE A 207 -9.70 13.46 -14.65
N ARG A 208 -9.15 14.52 -15.24
CA ARG A 208 -9.01 14.64 -16.68
C ARG A 208 -7.60 14.20 -17.07
N PRO A 209 -7.40 13.08 -17.78
CA PRO A 209 -6.07 12.73 -18.25
C PRO A 209 -5.51 13.88 -19.10
N PRO A 210 -4.18 14.12 -19.10
CA PRO A 210 -3.57 15.25 -19.82
C PRO A 210 -3.92 15.30 -21.32
N ASN A 211 -4.25 14.14 -21.90
CA ASN A 211 -4.58 13.98 -23.32
C ASN A 211 -6.08 13.75 -23.59
N ALA A 212 -6.96 13.96 -22.60
CA ALA A 212 -8.39 13.83 -22.82
C ALA A 212 -8.89 14.90 -23.79
N PRO A 213 -9.75 14.56 -24.77
CA PRO A 213 -10.40 15.55 -25.62
C PRO A 213 -11.12 16.63 -24.79
N PRO A 214 -11.30 17.84 -25.37
CA PRO A 214 -12.03 18.96 -24.75
C PRO A 214 -13.41 18.60 -24.17
N ASP A 215 -14.03 17.54 -24.68
CA ASP A 215 -15.46 17.25 -24.50
C ASP A 215 -15.76 15.87 -23.84
N ALA A 216 -14.79 15.26 -23.17
CA ALA A 216 -14.97 14.01 -22.41
C ALA A 216 -15.21 14.27 -20.90
#